data_AF-A0A174AES4-F1
#
_entry.id   AF-A0A174AES4-F1
#
_cell.length_a   1.000
_cell.length_b   1.000
_cell.length_c   1.000
_cell.angle_alpha   90.00
_cell.angle_beta   90.00
_cell.angle_gamma   90.00
#
_symmetry.space_group_name_H-M   'P 1'
#
loop_
_entity.id
_entity.type
_entity.pdbx_description
1 polymer ?
#
loop_
_entity_poly.entity_id
_entity_poly.type
_entity_poly.pdbx_seq_one_letter_code
_entity_poly.pdbx_strand_id
1 'polypeptide(L)'
;MLNYNTPLTAEESAFAAEHHHLLLSYLKKARLDFDEFYDIAVFGYLRAVRKYLARPELRAYQFSTIAFRAMSCDVHHSREYWLRGKRCGRIVQTLNDDQNADDLRDSVAESVDNVIQFEEYTSTLTPLQQRIAELRDIGYSDREISAICGIPYKVVALEMEGAKRSILKVYIGDAPRAA
;
A
#
# COMPACT_ATOMS: atom_id res chain seq x y z
N MET A 1 24.61 8.69 -27.01
CA MET A 1 23.98 8.98 -25.70
C MET A 1 25.10 9.11 -24.67
N LEU A 2 25.09 10.12 -23.80
CA LEU A 2 26.10 10.25 -22.74
C LEU A 2 25.85 9.17 -21.68
N ASN A 3 26.90 8.46 -21.27
CA ASN A 3 26.81 7.47 -20.20
C ASN A 3 27.04 8.16 -18.85
N TYR A 4 26.06 8.11 -17.96
CA TYR A 4 26.12 8.75 -16.65
C TYR A 4 26.52 7.79 -15.52
N ASN A 5 26.69 6.51 -15.82
CA ASN A 5 27.04 5.46 -14.85
C ASN A 5 28.56 5.24 -14.73
N THR A 6 29.38 5.94 -15.51
CA THR A 6 30.84 5.91 -15.40
C THR A 6 31.35 7.06 -14.54
N PRO A 7 32.50 6.94 -13.88
CA PRO A 7 33.13 8.05 -13.14
C PRO A 7 33.50 9.20 -14.07
N LEU A 8 33.53 10.44 -13.53
CA LEU A 8 33.92 11.64 -14.26
C LEU A 8 35.37 11.54 -14.74
N THR A 9 35.66 12.11 -15.91
CA THR A 9 37.05 12.28 -16.35
C THR A 9 37.77 13.33 -15.49
N ALA A 10 39.11 13.38 -15.55
CA ALA A 10 39.88 14.38 -14.80
C ALA A 10 39.46 15.82 -15.16
N GLU A 11 39.21 16.09 -16.45
CA GLU A 11 38.74 17.39 -16.93
C GLU A 11 37.35 17.73 -16.41
N GLU A 12 36.40 16.78 -16.51
CA GLU A 12 35.05 16.95 -15.97
C GLU A 12 35.08 17.18 -14.46
N SER A 13 35.93 16.46 -13.74
CA SER A 13 36.08 16.59 -12.29
C SER A 13 36.67 17.93 -11.88
N ALA A 14 37.68 18.44 -12.61
CA ALA A 14 38.28 19.75 -12.33
C ALA A 14 37.26 20.87 -12.57
N PHE A 15 36.54 20.81 -13.69
CA PHE A 15 35.47 21.76 -14.02
C PHE A 15 34.35 21.73 -12.97
N ALA A 16 33.97 20.54 -12.52
CA ALA A 16 32.97 20.37 -11.46
C ALA A 16 33.44 20.98 -10.12
N ALA A 17 34.71 20.84 -9.77
CA ALA A 17 35.25 21.42 -8.54
C ALA A 17 35.27 22.96 -8.59
N GLU A 18 35.68 23.54 -9.72
CA GLU A 18 35.72 24.99 -9.92
C GLU A 18 34.34 25.64 -9.83
N HIS A 19 33.33 25.01 -10.43
CA HIS A 19 31.97 25.56 -10.50
C HIS A 19 31.03 25.01 -9.42
N HIS A 20 31.54 24.30 -8.40
CA HIS A 20 30.72 23.66 -7.38
C HIS A 20 29.84 24.66 -6.60
N HIS A 21 30.32 25.89 -6.43
CA HIS A 21 29.58 26.99 -5.78
C HIS A 21 28.20 27.29 -6.40
N LEU A 22 27.98 26.92 -7.68
CA LEU A 22 26.69 27.06 -8.35
C LEU A 22 25.60 26.21 -7.72
N LEU A 23 25.97 25.05 -7.16
CA LEU A 23 25.02 24.16 -6.50
C LEU A 23 24.48 24.80 -5.21
N LEU A 24 25.37 25.32 -4.37
CA LEU A 24 24.98 26.09 -3.18
C LEU A 24 24.14 27.32 -3.54
N SER A 25 24.53 28.02 -4.60
CA SER A 25 23.79 29.19 -5.12
C SER A 25 22.39 28.82 -5.58
N TYR A 26 22.23 27.67 -6.24
CA TYR A 26 20.94 27.15 -6.66
C TYR A 26 20.06 26.80 -5.47
N LEU A 27 20.56 26.02 -4.51
CA LEU A 27 19.80 25.62 -3.32
C LEU A 27 19.31 26.86 -2.55
N LYS A 28 20.19 27.85 -2.34
CA LYS A 28 19.83 29.12 -1.71
C LYS A 28 18.75 29.87 -2.48
N LYS A 29 18.87 29.97 -3.82
CA LYS A 29 17.91 30.68 -4.66
C LYS A 29 16.54 29.98 -4.71
N ALA A 30 16.55 28.64 -4.73
CA ALA A 30 15.36 27.81 -4.75
C ALA A 30 14.73 27.63 -3.36
N ARG A 31 15.36 28.16 -2.29
CA ARG A 31 14.95 28.00 -0.88
C ARG A 31 14.80 26.53 -0.49
N LEU A 32 15.78 25.74 -0.89
CA LEU A 32 15.86 24.32 -0.57
C LEU A 32 16.81 24.12 0.61
N ASP A 33 16.44 23.22 1.51
CA ASP A 33 17.32 22.80 2.57
C ASP A 33 18.53 22.04 2.00
N PHE A 34 19.70 22.29 2.57
CA PHE A 34 20.93 21.68 2.07
C PHE A 34 20.96 20.18 2.35
N ASP A 35 20.62 19.77 3.56
CA ASP A 35 20.72 18.37 3.99
C ASP A 35 19.68 17.49 3.27
N GLU A 36 18.53 18.07 2.88
CA GLU A 36 17.46 17.35 2.18
C GLU A 36 17.65 17.29 0.65
N PHE A 37 18.24 18.31 0.02
CA PHE A 37 18.25 18.43 -1.45
C PHE A 37 19.63 18.43 -2.10
N TYR A 38 20.72 18.45 -1.34
CA TYR A 38 22.07 18.46 -1.93
C TYR A 38 22.34 17.22 -2.77
N ASP A 39 22.03 16.04 -2.24
CA ASP A 39 22.21 14.75 -2.90
C ASP A 39 21.38 14.63 -4.18
N ILE A 40 20.18 15.21 -4.23
CA ILE A 40 19.34 15.24 -5.43
C ILE A 40 19.90 16.23 -6.45
N ALA A 41 20.24 17.45 -6.02
CA ALA A 41 20.71 18.51 -6.90
C ALA A 41 22.08 18.18 -7.51
N VAL A 42 22.97 17.51 -6.76
CA VAL A 42 24.33 17.21 -7.24
C VAL A 42 24.33 16.31 -8.47
N PHE A 43 23.38 15.37 -8.59
CA PHE A 43 23.27 14.55 -9.79
C PHE A 43 22.89 15.38 -11.03
N GLY A 44 21.99 16.36 -10.87
CA GLY A 44 21.65 17.29 -11.94
C GLY A 44 22.83 18.16 -12.35
N TYR A 45 23.59 18.65 -11.37
CA TYR A 45 24.81 19.42 -11.59
C TYR A 45 25.89 18.62 -12.33
N LEU A 46 26.23 17.42 -11.87
CA LEU A 46 27.24 16.57 -12.50
C LEU A 46 26.82 16.16 -13.93
N ARG A 47 25.53 15.89 -14.14
CA ARG A 47 24.99 15.64 -15.47
C ARG A 47 25.13 16.86 -16.38
N ALA A 48 24.95 18.07 -15.85
CA ALA A 48 25.16 19.31 -16.59
C ALA A 48 26.63 19.51 -16.97
N VAL A 49 27.59 19.22 -16.07
CA VAL A 49 29.04 19.31 -16.35
C VAL A 49 29.39 18.45 -17.57
N ARG A 50 29.02 17.17 -17.53
CA ARG A 50 29.28 16.23 -18.64
C ARG A 50 28.66 16.70 -19.93
N LYS A 51 27.39 17.11 -19.85
CA LYS A 51 26.64 17.58 -21.02
C LYS A 51 27.27 18.83 -21.63
N TYR A 52 27.72 19.77 -20.80
CA TYR A 52 28.30 21.05 -21.24
C TYR A 52 29.68 20.87 -21.89
N LEU A 53 30.53 20.00 -21.33
CA LEU A 53 31.85 19.73 -21.89
C LEU A 53 31.78 18.89 -23.17
N ALA A 54 30.88 17.90 -23.23
CA ALA A 54 30.73 17.03 -24.39
C ALA A 54 30.04 17.70 -25.59
N ARG A 55 29.30 18.80 -25.38
CA ARG A 55 28.48 19.47 -26.41
C ARG A 55 28.89 20.93 -26.57
N PRO A 56 29.82 21.24 -27.49
CA PRO A 56 30.30 22.60 -27.68
C PRO A 56 29.18 23.58 -28.09
N GLU A 57 28.11 23.10 -28.73
CA GLU A 57 26.95 23.93 -29.08
C GLU A 57 26.25 24.55 -27.85
N LEU A 58 26.38 23.94 -26.67
CA LEU A 58 25.80 24.48 -25.43
C LEU A 58 26.59 25.65 -24.86
N ARG A 59 27.81 25.90 -25.35
CA ARG A 59 28.65 27.03 -24.92
C ARG A 59 28.10 28.39 -25.38
N ALA A 60 27.08 28.39 -26.24
CA ALA A 60 26.26 29.58 -26.51
C ALA A 60 25.54 30.10 -25.24
N TYR A 61 25.37 29.24 -24.23
CA TYR A 61 24.81 29.60 -22.93
C TYR A 61 25.87 29.51 -21.84
N GLN A 62 25.70 30.34 -20.81
CA GLN A 62 26.48 30.24 -19.58
C GLN A 62 26.23 28.88 -18.91
N PHE A 63 27.30 28.27 -18.38
CA PHE A 63 27.20 26.98 -17.71
C PHE A 63 26.18 27.00 -16.56
N SER A 64 26.12 28.10 -15.80
CA SER A 64 25.14 28.30 -14.72
C SER A 64 23.70 28.09 -15.16
N THR A 65 23.33 28.57 -16.35
CA THR A 65 21.99 28.37 -16.93
C THR A 65 21.69 26.90 -17.15
N ILE A 66 22.65 26.15 -17.70
CA ILE A 66 22.51 24.72 -17.97
C ILE A 66 22.44 23.93 -16.67
N ALA A 67 23.32 24.24 -15.71
CA ALA A 67 23.39 23.62 -14.40
C ALA A 67 22.10 23.84 -13.60
N PHE A 68 21.62 25.08 -13.50
CA PHE A 68 20.39 25.40 -12.77
C PHE A 68 19.18 24.69 -13.36
N ARG A 69 19.10 24.60 -14.70
CA ARG A 69 18.01 23.87 -15.35
C ARG A 69 18.07 22.38 -15.03
N ALA A 70 19.25 21.76 -15.08
CA ALA A 70 19.40 20.34 -14.78
C ALA A 70 19.10 20.00 -13.31
N MET A 71 19.60 20.81 -12.36
CA MET A 71 19.29 20.67 -10.94
C MET A 71 17.78 20.82 -10.68
N SER A 72 17.14 21.82 -11.28
CA SER A 72 15.69 22.06 -11.16
C SER A 72 14.85 20.88 -11.65
N CYS A 73 15.22 20.26 -12.76
CA CYS A 73 14.54 19.06 -13.24
C CYS A 73 14.60 17.90 -12.23
N ASP A 74 15.78 17.65 -11.64
CA ASP A 74 15.93 16.53 -10.69
C ASP A 74 15.20 16.78 -9.38
N VAL A 75 15.25 18.01 -8.84
CA VAL A 75 14.48 18.40 -7.66
C VAL A 75 12.97 18.32 -7.93
N HIS A 76 12.51 18.72 -9.11
CA HIS A 76 11.11 18.55 -9.47
C HIS A 76 10.74 17.06 -9.51
N HIS A 77 11.55 16.22 -10.13
CA HIS A 77 11.27 14.79 -10.23
C HIS A 77 11.30 14.10 -8.86
N SER A 78 12.17 14.50 -7.94
CA SER A 78 12.18 13.97 -6.58
C SER A 78 10.91 14.33 -5.83
N ARG A 79 10.47 15.59 -5.89
CA ARG A 79 9.20 16.04 -5.30
C ARG A 79 8.01 15.26 -5.85
N GLU A 80 7.93 15.13 -7.17
CA GLU A 80 6.88 14.32 -7.83
C GLU A 80 6.92 12.86 -7.41
N TYR A 81 8.11 12.30 -7.17
CA TYR A 81 8.25 10.91 -6.71
C TYR A 81 7.72 10.73 -5.28
N TRP A 82 8.07 11.65 -4.37
CA TRP A 82 7.68 11.60 -2.97
C TRP A 82 6.19 11.94 -2.76
N LEU A 83 5.64 12.87 -3.55
CA LEU A 83 4.23 13.29 -3.47
C LEU A 83 3.24 12.29 -4.08
N ARG A 84 3.69 11.18 -4.67
CA ARG A 84 2.78 10.17 -5.22
C ARG A 84 1.95 9.55 -4.10
N GLY A 85 0.63 9.51 -4.26
CA GLY A 85 -0.31 9.09 -3.20
C GLY A 85 -0.14 7.67 -2.64
N LYS A 86 0.58 6.77 -3.34
CA LYS A 86 0.92 5.43 -2.81
C LYS A 86 2.22 5.39 -2.00
N ARG A 87 2.99 6.49 -1.99
CA ARG A 87 4.31 6.63 -1.33
C ARG A 87 4.32 7.71 -0.27
N CYS A 88 3.63 8.81 -0.52
CA CYS A 88 3.18 9.67 0.53
C CYS A 88 2.06 8.91 1.23
N GLY A 89 2.33 8.37 2.41
CA GLY A 89 1.29 8.11 3.38
C GLY A 89 0.69 9.46 3.72
N ARG A 90 -0.18 9.96 2.83
CA ARG A 90 -0.98 11.15 3.09
C ARG A 90 -1.82 10.75 4.28
N ILE A 91 -1.31 11.06 5.47
CA ILE A 91 -2.13 11.35 6.62
C ILE A 91 -2.99 12.48 6.07
N VAL A 92 -4.16 12.10 5.55
CA VAL A 92 -5.25 13.02 5.36
C VAL A 92 -5.37 13.59 6.76
N GLN A 93 -4.87 14.81 6.95
CA GLN A 93 -5.06 15.56 8.17
C GLN A 93 -6.56 15.52 8.39
N THR A 94 -6.98 14.65 9.31
CA THR A 94 -8.27 14.65 9.99
C THR A 94 -9.32 15.37 9.16
N LEU A 95 -9.89 14.69 8.16
CA LEU A 95 -11.26 14.98 7.80
C LEU A 95 -12.01 14.71 9.09
N ASN A 96 -12.33 15.77 9.84
CA ASN A 96 -13.07 15.76 11.11
C ASN A 96 -13.70 14.40 11.38
N ASP A 97 -13.05 13.57 12.21
CA ASP A 97 -13.53 12.21 12.52
C ASP A 97 -14.97 12.24 13.06
N ASP A 98 -15.43 13.39 13.57
CA ASP A 98 -16.79 13.61 14.05
C ASP A 98 -17.87 13.59 12.94
N GLN A 99 -17.52 13.81 11.66
CA GLN A 99 -18.52 13.85 10.57
C GLN A 99 -18.64 12.55 9.76
N ASN A 100 -17.67 11.64 9.86
CA ASN A 100 -17.68 10.35 9.15
C ASN A 100 -17.43 9.15 10.08
N ALA A 101 -17.68 9.29 11.38
CA ALA A 101 -17.66 8.16 12.32
C ALA A 101 -18.61 7.02 11.87
N ASP A 102 -19.66 7.34 11.11
CA ASP A 102 -20.62 6.38 10.56
C ASP A 102 -20.06 5.57 9.37
N ASP A 103 -19.01 6.08 8.69
CA ASP A 103 -18.38 5.44 7.52
C ASP A 103 -17.16 4.58 7.90
N LEU A 104 -16.68 4.72 9.14
CA LEU A 104 -15.77 3.77 9.79
C LEU A 104 -16.60 2.69 10.48
N ARG A 105 -17.33 1.88 9.69
CA ARG A 105 -17.85 0.60 10.19
C ARG A 105 -16.65 -0.20 10.70
N ASP A 106 -16.55 -0.31 12.02
CA ASP A 106 -15.56 -1.13 12.67
C ASP A 106 -15.86 -2.59 12.34
N SER A 107 -15.27 -3.06 11.24
CA SER A 107 -15.39 -4.43 10.78
C SER A 107 -14.86 -5.41 11.84
N VAL A 108 -14.02 -4.94 12.77
CA VAL A 108 -13.56 -5.75 13.91
C VAL A 108 -14.70 -5.95 14.90
N ALA A 109 -15.46 -4.90 15.26
CA ALA A 109 -16.62 -5.02 16.12
C ALA A 109 -17.72 -5.92 15.52
N GLU A 110 -18.07 -5.74 14.23
CA GLU A 110 -19.02 -6.64 13.54
C GLU A 110 -18.50 -8.09 13.50
N SER A 111 -17.19 -8.31 13.36
CA SER A 111 -16.62 -9.67 13.36
C SER A 111 -16.74 -10.35 14.72
N VAL A 112 -16.61 -9.60 15.83
CA VAL A 112 -16.70 -10.16 17.19
C VAL A 112 -18.15 -10.52 17.53
N ASP A 113 -19.12 -9.68 17.16
CA ASP A 113 -20.54 -9.97 17.37
C ASP A 113 -20.98 -11.22 16.59
N ASN A 114 -20.47 -11.40 15.36
CA ASN A 114 -20.72 -12.62 14.57
C ASN A 114 -20.11 -13.88 15.22
N VAL A 115 -18.96 -13.76 15.90
CA VAL A 115 -18.30 -14.87 16.59
C VAL A 115 -19.05 -15.27 17.88
N ILE A 116 -19.56 -14.30 18.63
CA ILE A 116 -20.38 -14.56 19.84
C ILE A 116 -21.68 -15.27 19.45
N GLN A 117 -22.36 -14.81 18.40
CA GLN A 117 -23.56 -15.50 17.87
C GLN A 117 -23.24 -16.91 17.35
N PHE A 118 -22.05 -17.14 16.79
CA PHE A 118 -21.63 -18.45 16.29
C PHE A 118 -21.51 -19.50 17.42
N GLU A 119 -20.93 -19.13 18.56
CA GLU A 119 -20.83 -20.03 19.72
C GLU A 119 -22.23 -20.44 20.23
N GLU A 120 -23.16 -19.49 20.31
CA GLU A 120 -24.55 -19.74 20.69
C GLU A 120 -25.24 -20.70 19.70
N TYR A 121 -25.05 -20.51 18.39
CA TYR A 121 -25.65 -21.39 17.38
C TYR A 121 -25.04 -22.79 17.35
N THR A 122 -23.72 -22.92 17.50
CA THR A 122 -23.05 -24.23 17.52
C THR A 122 -23.45 -25.08 18.72
N SER A 123 -23.82 -24.45 19.85
CA SER A 123 -24.33 -25.13 21.04
C SER A 123 -25.64 -25.92 20.78
N THR A 124 -26.40 -25.54 19.75
CA THR A 124 -27.67 -26.20 19.38
C THR A 124 -27.52 -27.38 18.43
N LEU A 125 -26.31 -27.57 17.90
CA LEU A 125 -26.00 -28.63 16.95
C LEU A 125 -25.64 -29.93 17.66
N THR A 126 -26.00 -31.05 17.05
CA THR A 126 -25.52 -32.35 17.53
C THR A 126 -24.02 -32.52 17.24
N PRO A 127 -23.29 -33.37 17.99
CA PRO A 127 -21.88 -33.65 17.71
C PRO A 127 -21.63 -34.11 16.27
N LEU A 128 -22.60 -34.83 15.68
CA LEU A 128 -22.52 -35.26 14.28
C LEU A 128 -22.66 -34.07 13.32
N GLN A 129 -23.58 -33.14 13.57
CA GLN A 129 -23.77 -31.94 12.75
C GLN A 129 -22.58 -30.99 12.84
N GLN A 130 -22.01 -30.80 14.04
CA GLN A 130 -20.77 -30.05 14.23
C GLN A 130 -19.64 -30.67 13.41
N ARG A 131 -19.46 -31.99 13.51
CA ARG A 131 -18.43 -32.71 12.76
C ARG A 131 -18.58 -32.60 11.25
N ILE A 132 -19.81 -32.65 10.73
CA ILE A 132 -20.10 -32.45 9.30
C ILE A 132 -19.81 -31.00 8.88
N ALA A 133 -20.19 -30.02 9.70
CA ALA A 133 -19.96 -28.60 9.44
C ALA A 133 -18.45 -28.28 9.40
N GLU A 134 -17.68 -28.78 10.37
CA GLU A 134 -16.22 -28.69 10.38
C GLU A 134 -15.64 -29.22 9.07
N LEU A 135 -15.99 -30.45 8.69
CA LEU A 135 -15.44 -31.08 7.48
C LEU A 135 -15.80 -30.31 6.20
N ARG A 136 -16.97 -29.67 6.14
CA ARG A 136 -17.33 -28.79 5.01
C ARG A 136 -16.53 -27.49 4.99
N ASP A 137 -16.24 -26.90 6.14
CA ASP A 137 -15.45 -25.67 6.25
C ASP A 137 -14.02 -25.86 5.73
N ILE A 138 -13.40 -27.00 6.06
CA ILE A 138 -12.10 -27.42 5.50
C ILE A 138 -12.18 -27.93 4.05
N GLY A 139 -13.37 -27.94 3.43
CA GLY A 139 -13.54 -28.19 2.00
C GLY A 139 -13.79 -29.64 1.57
N TYR A 140 -14.12 -30.56 2.50
CA TYR A 140 -14.45 -31.94 2.14
C TYR A 140 -15.83 -32.03 1.45
N SER A 141 -15.92 -32.92 0.46
CA SER A 141 -17.18 -33.23 -0.22
C SER A 141 -18.09 -34.11 0.65
N ASP A 142 -19.41 -34.03 0.44
CA ASP A 142 -20.38 -34.86 1.16
C ASP A 142 -20.09 -36.38 1.03
N ARG A 143 -19.44 -36.81 -0.06
CA ARG A 143 -19.01 -38.21 -0.25
C ARG A 143 -17.86 -38.57 0.70
N GLU A 144 -16.87 -37.71 0.82
CA GLU A 144 -15.74 -37.92 1.74
C GLU A 144 -16.21 -37.83 3.19
N ILE A 145 -17.09 -36.87 3.50
CA ILE A 145 -17.71 -36.73 4.82
C ILE A 145 -18.49 -38.00 5.18
N SER A 146 -19.26 -38.55 4.24
CA SER A 146 -20.00 -39.80 4.48
C SER A 146 -19.07 -40.96 4.87
N ALA A 147 -17.92 -41.06 4.21
CA ALA A 147 -16.91 -42.09 4.50
C ALA A 147 -16.22 -41.83 5.86
N ILE A 148 -15.91 -40.58 6.19
CA ILE A 148 -15.24 -40.20 7.44
C ILE A 148 -16.16 -40.37 8.66
N CYS A 149 -17.43 -39.98 8.54
CA CYS A 149 -18.41 -40.03 9.63
C CYS A 149 -19.13 -41.38 9.72
N GLY A 150 -18.90 -42.31 8.79
CA GLY A 150 -19.53 -43.63 8.79
C GLY A 150 -21.05 -43.59 8.56
N ILE A 151 -21.56 -42.55 7.89
CA ILE A 151 -22.98 -42.35 7.61
C ILE A 151 -23.26 -42.43 6.11
N PRO A 152 -24.48 -42.80 5.67
CA PRO A 152 -24.81 -42.77 4.26
C PRO A 152 -24.74 -41.36 3.67
N TYR A 153 -24.22 -41.22 2.44
CA TYR A 153 -24.10 -39.93 1.73
C TYR A 153 -25.36 -39.06 1.76
N LYS A 154 -26.54 -39.66 1.59
CA LYS A 154 -27.83 -38.94 1.61
C LYS A 154 -28.17 -38.37 2.99
N VAL A 155 -27.65 -38.98 4.06
CA VAL A 155 -27.87 -38.56 5.44
C VAL A 155 -27.03 -37.33 5.78
N VAL A 156 -25.85 -37.15 5.17
CA VAL A 156 -25.02 -35.94 5.36
C VAL A 156 -25.79 -34.66 5.03
N ALA A 157 -26.47 -34.64 3.88
CA ALA A 157 -27.29 -33.50 3.48
C ALA A 157 -28.50 -33.29 4.41
N LEU A 158 -29.16 -34.38 4.82
CA LEU A 158 -30.31 -34.34 5.72
C LEU A 158 -29.94 -33.81 7.11
N GLU A 159 -28.80 -34.22 7.66
CA GLU A 159 -28.29 -33.73 8.94
C GLU A 159 -28.00 -32.23 8.89
N MET A 160 -27.44 -31.74 7.78
CA MET A 160 -27.19 -30.30 7.62
C MET A 160 -28.47 -29.49 7.37
N GLU A 161 -29.52 -30.07 6.78
CA GLU A 161 -30.85 -29.45 6.78
C GLU A 161 -31.47 -29.41 8.18
N GLY A 162 -31.28 -30.46 8.99
CA GLY A 162 -31.65 -30.49 10.40
C GLY A 162 -30.96 -29.40 11.20
N ALA A 163 -29.63 -29.28 11.05
CA ALA A 163 -28.80 -28.24 11.64
C ALA A 163 -29.31 -26.83 11.28
N LYS A 164 -29.60 -26.57 10.00
CA LYS A 164 -30.18 -25.29 9.55
C LYS A 164 -31.50 -24.97 10.25
N ARG A 165 -32.39 -25.95 10.41
CA ARG A 165 -33.68 -25.75 11.09
C ARG A 165 -33.48 -25.47 12.59
N SER A 166 -32.51 -26.10 13.24
CA SER A 166 -32.19 -25.84 14.65
C SER A 166 -31.67 -24.42 14.86
N ILE A 167 -30.73 -23.98 14.03
CA ILE A 167 -30.17 -22.61 14.08
C ILE A 167 -31.26 -21.57 13.79
N LEU A 168 -32.10 -21.79 12.78
CA LEU A 168 -33.20 -20.88 12.44
C LEU A 168 -34.21 -20.70 13.57
N LYS A 169 -34.43 -21.70 14.42
CA LYS A 169 -35.32 -21.58 15.59
C LYS A 169 -34.75 -20.63 16.64
N VAL A 170 -33.44 -20.65 16.86
CA VAL A 170 -32.75 -19.72 17.77
C VAL A 170 -32.82 -18.31 17.19
N TYR A 171 -32.46 -18.17 15.91
CA TYR A 171 -32.48 -16.89 15.21
C TYR A 171 -33.88 -16.22 15.20
N ILE A 172 -34.95 -16.98 14.97
CA ILE A 172 -36.32 -16.46 15.01
C ILE A 172 -36.78 -16.16 16.45
N GLY A 173 -36.22 -16.85 17.45
CA GLY A 173 -36.48 -16.58 18.88
C GLY A 173 -35.84 -15.28 19.38
N ASP A 174 -34.66 -14.93 18.84
CA ASP A 174 -33.92 -13.70 19.14
C ASP A 174 -34.33 -12.50 18.28
N ALA A 175 -35.15 -12.72 17.24
CA ALA A 175 -35.71 -11.63 16.46
C ALA A 175 -36.57 -10.74 17.37
N PRO A 176 -36.34 -9.41 17.42
CA PRO A 176 -37.12 -8.52 18.27
C PRO A 176 -38.59 -8.68 17.90
N ARG A 177 -39.41 -9.12 18.86
CA ARG A 177 -40.87 -9.13 18.68
C ARG A 177 -41.28 -7.71 18.32
N ALA A 178 -41.68 -7.52 17.07
CA ALA A 178 -42.20 -6.24 16.59
C ALA A 178 -43.34 -5.81 17.52
N ALA A 179 -43.09 -4.71 18.25
CA ALA A 179 -44.10 -3.96 18.99
C ALA A 179 -44.87 -3.05 18.02
#